data_AF-A0A5C7URA2-F1
#
_entry.id   AF-A0A5C7URA2-F1
#
_cell.length_a   1.000
_cell.length_b   1.000
_cell.length_c   1.000
_cell.angle_alpha   90.00
_cell.angle_beta   90.00
_cell.angle_gamma   90.00
#
_symmetry.space_group_name_H-M   'P 1'
#
loop_
_entity.id
_entity.type
_entity.pdbx_description
1 polymer ?
#
loop_
_entity_poly.entity_id
_entity_poly.type
_entity_poly.pdbx_seq_one_letter_code
_entity_poly.pdbx_strand_id
1 'polypeptide(L)'
;MDGDGLPEIIAPNYQSSNVSLFRNVSVGNTLAFNPKVDIGVGTNPHYVTICDIDGDGKPDLAIPNGVSNNVSILRNLSSIGNLTFTSALTPSTGSEPLSVVLGDLDLDGKPDLAVSNHGSNSGNTISVFRNTSVPGTISLQTWRGFFVSLVNAFDTVLFFINIILTNSLFFFINYII
;
A
#
# COMPACT_ATOMS: atom_id res chain seq x y z
N MET A 1 -3.65 -15.38 -5.10
CA MET A 1 -2.27 -14.85 -5.01
C MET A 1 -1.23 -15.88 -5.38
N ASP A 2 -1.55 -17.17 -5.51
CA ASP A 2 -0.71 -18.14 -6.26
C ASP A 2 -1.32 -18.58 -7.62
N GLY A 3 -2.60 -18.27 -7.85
CA GLY A 3 -3.29 -18.50 -9.12
C GLY A 3 -4.09 -19.80 -9.18
N ASP A 4 -4.25 -20.52 -8.07
CA ASP A 4 -5.02 -21.77 -8.02
C ASP A 4 -6.55 -21.59 -7.91
N GLY A 5 -7.01 -20.34 -7.78
CA GLY A 5 -8.43 -19.98 -7.68
C GLY A 5 -9.00 -20.04 -6.26
N LEU A 6 -8.20 -20.43 -5.26
CA LEU A 6 -8.55 -20.32 -3.85
C LEU A 6 -8.05 -18.98 -3.28
N PRO A 7 -8.75 -18.40 -2.27
CA PRO A 7 -8.27 -17.21 -1.59
C PRO A 7 -7.29 -17.57 -0.46
N GLU A 8 -6.13 -16.91 -0.43
CA GLU A 8 -5.14 -17.00 0.65
C GLU A 8 -5.45 -16.03 1.81
N ILE A 9 -4.84 -16.28 2.98
CA ILE A 9 -4.85 -15.36 4.11
C ILE A 9 -3.47 -14.73 4.28
N ILE A 10 -3.45 -13.41 4.43
CA ILE A 10 -2.27 -12.64 4.83
C ILE A 10 -2.64 -11.88 6.10
N ALA A 11 -1.90 -12.12 7.16
CA ALA A 11 -2.15 -11.54 8.48
C ALA A 11 -0.96 -10.67 8.92
N PRO A 12 -1.12 -9.35 9.05
CA PRO A 12 -0.11 -8.51 9.67
C PRO A 12 -0.05 -8.82 11.17
N ASN A 13 1.15 -9.04 11.70
CA ASN A 13 1.34 -9.32 13.13
C ASN A 13 1.64 -8.00 13.85
N TYR A 14 0.58 -7.39 14.40
CA TYR A 14 0.68 -6.16 15.21
C TYR A 14 1.75 -6.31 16.30
N GLN A 15 2.54 -5.25 16.54
CA GLN A 15 3.69 -5.23 17.47
C GLN A 15 4.84 -6.20 17.15
N SER A 16 4.80 -6.88 16.01
CA SER A 16 5.89 -7.74 15.51
C SER A 16 6.63 -7.05 14.35
N SER A 17 7.48 -7.80 13.64
CA SER A 17 8.20 -7.39 12.43
C SER A 17 8.00 -8.38 11.28
N ASN A 18 6.81 -9.00 11.20
CA ASN A 18 6.46 -9.94 10.15
C ASN A 18 4.97 -9.93 9.80
N VAL A 19 4.64 -10.48 8.65
CA VAL A 19 3.29 -10.89 8.26
C VAL A 19 3.26 -12.40 8.10
N SER A 20 2.15 -13.04 8.46
CA SER A 20 1.94 -14.48 8.29
C SER A 20 1.08 -14.76 7.06
N LEU A 21 1.54 -15.68 6.22
CA LEU A 21 0.84 -16.17 5.04
C LEU A 21 0.28 -17.57 5.30
N PHE A 22 -0.97 -17.80 4.92
CA PHE A 22 -1.59 -19.12 4.93
C PHE A 22 -2.10 -19.44 3.53
N ARG A 23 -1.47 -20.42 2.88
CA ARG A 23 -1.94 -20.92 1.59
C ARG A 23 -3.18 -21.77 1.80
N ASN A 24 -4.23 -21.47 1.05
CA ASN A 24 -5.48 -22.22 1.10
C ASN A 24 -5.34 -23.48 0.25
N VAL A 25 -5.71 -24.63 0.83
CA VAL A 25 -5.68 -25.95 0.18
C VAL A 25 -7.01 -26.68 0.37
N SER A 26 -8.08 -25.92 0.50
CA SER A 26 -9.42 -26.45 0.68
C SER A 26 -9.83 -27.32 -0.51
N VAL A 27 -10.50 -28.44 -0.21
CA VAL A 27 -11.03 -29.36 -1.22
C VAL A 27 -12.51 -29.58 -0.93
N GLY A 28 -13.37 -29.26 -1.91
CA GLY A 28 -14.82 -29.29 -1.73
C GLY A 28 -15.26 -28.39 -0.58
N ASN A 29 -15.97 -28.98 0.40
CA ASN A 29 -16.47 -28.25 1.58
C ASN A 29 -15.53 -28.34 2.80
N THR A 30 -14.32 -28.85 2.63
CA THR A 30 -13.35 -28.99 3.72
C THR A 30 -12.35 -27.84 3.66
N LEU A 31 -12.46 -26.91 4.61
CA LEU A 31 -11.53 -25.79 4.78
C LEU A 31 -10.18 -26.30 5.31
N ALA A 32 -9.09 -26.01 4.59
CA ALA A 32 -7.75 -26.39 4.99
C ALA A 32 -6.72 -25.35 4.54
N PHE A 33 -5.68 -25.17 5.36
CA PHE A 33 -4.55 -24.28 5.07
C PHE A 33 -3.23 -25.01 5.34
N ASN A 34 -2.19 -24.69 4.56
CA ASN A 34 -0.83 -25.06 4.92
C ASN A 34 -0.40 -24.37 6.23
N PRO A 35 0.65 -24.89 6.90
CA PRO A 35 1.30 -24.16 7.99
C PRO A 35 1.70 -22.75 7.55
N LYS A 36 1.64 -21.80 8.50
CA LYS A 36 1.95 -20.40 8.21
C LYS A 36 3.40 -20.23 7.77
N VAL A 37 3.60 -19.35 6.80
CA VAL A 37 4.93 -18.85 6.41
C VAL A 37 5.02 -17.40 6.84
N ASP A 38 6.03 -17.05 7.63
CA ASP A 38 6.25 -15.67 8.05
C ASP A 38 7.20 -14.97 7.08
N ILE A 39 6.85 -13.75 6.69
CA ILE A 39 7.70 -12.86 5.89
C ILE A 39 8.07 -11.64 6.72
N GLY A 40 9.37 -11.35 6.78
CA GLY A 40 9.89 -10.16 7.47
C GLY A 40 9.42 -8.87 6.79
N VAL A 41 8.92 -7.95 7.60
CA VAL A 41 8.56 -6.58 7.22
C VAL A 41 9.11 -5.61 8.28
N GLY A 42 8.76 -4.33 8.20
CA GLY A 42 9.05 -3.38 9.27
C GLY A 42 8.28 -3.67 10.56
N THR A 43 8.60 -2.93 11.61
CA THR A 43 8.02 -3.10 12.95
C THR A 43 6.63 -2.46 13.06
N ASN A 44 5.74 -3.17 13.74
CA ASN A 44 4.34 -2.81 13.96
C ASN A 44 3.56 -2.67 12.64
N PRO A 45 3.45 -3.75 11.84
CA PRO A 45 2.64 -3.74 10.64
C PRO A 45 1.16 -3.58 11.01
N HIS A 46 0.46 -2.61 10.42
CA HIS A 46 -0.93 -2.28 10.76
C HIS A 46 -1.96 -2.90 9.82
N TYR A 47 -1.68 -2.86 8.51
CA TYR A 47 -2.63 -3.24 7.46
C TYR A 47 -1.90 -3.98 6.34
N VAL A 48 -2.67 -4.60 5.45
CA VAL A 48 -2.16 -5.18 4.21
C VAL A 48 -3.04 -4.69 3.07
N THR A 49 -2.43 -4.02 2.10
CA THR A 49 -3.09 -3.62 0.87
C THR A 49 -2.58 -4.49 -0.27
N ILE A 50 -3.49 -4.95 -1.13
CA ILE A 50 -3.21 -5.90 -2.22
C ILE A 50 -3.45 -5.19 -3.55
N CYS A 51 -2.45 -5.19 -4.44
CA CYS A 51 -2.55 -4.59 -5.76
C CYS A 51 -1.41 -5.09 -6.66
N ASP A 52 -1.61 -5.18 -7.97
CA ASP A 52 -0.53 -5.44 -8.93
C ASP A 52 0.28 -4.15 -9.13
N ILE A 53 1.40 -4.00 -8.41
CA ILE A 53 2.15 -2.75 -8.37
C ILE A 53 3.11 -2.66 -9.55
N ASP A 54 3.69 -3.79 -9.97
CA ASP A 54 4.62 -3.81 -11.11
C ASP A 54 3.97 -4.07 -12.47
N GLY A 55 2.72 -4.52 -12.51
CA GLY A 55 1.98 -4.76 -13.75
C GLY A 55 2.31 -6.11 -14.39
N ASP A 56 2.81 -7.09 -13.63
CA ASP A 56 3.06 -8.45 -14.13
C ASP A 56 1.84 -9.37 -14.09
N GLY A 57 0.69 -8.85 -13.63
CA GLY A 57 -0.56 -9.57 -13.51
C GLY A 57 -0.69 -10.34 -12.19
N LYS A 58 0.28 -10.24 -11.26
CA LYS A 58 0.20 -10.84 -9.94
C LYS A 58 0.04 -9.76 -8.87
N PRO A 59 -0.95 -9.91 -7.98
CA PRO A 59 -1.13 -8.94 -6.89
C PRO A 59 0.02 -9.02 -5.88
N ASP A 60 0.68 -7.89 -5.66
CA ASP A 60 1.70 -7.60 -4.65
C ASP A 60 1.08 -7.12 -3.33
N LEU A 61 1.91 -6.93 -2.31
CA LEU A 61 1.48 -6.45 -0.99
C LEU A 61 2.18 -5.14 -0.60
N ALA A 62 1.43 -4.21 -0.04
CA ALA A 62 1.93 -3.02 0.64
C ALA A 62 1.52 -3.03 2.12
N ILE A 63 2.51 -2.94 3.02
CA ILE A 63 2.33 -3.07 4.47
C ILE A 63 2.91 -1.83 5.17
N PRO A 64 2.08 -0.92 5.72
CA PRO A 64 2.56 0.19 6.52
C PRO A 64 3.05 -0.32 7.89
N ASN A 65 4.26 0.10 8.27
CA ASN A 65 4.93 -0.31 9.49
C ASN A 65 5.07 0.89 10.43
N GLY A 66 4.18 0.95 11.43
CA GLY A 66 3.98 2.14 12.26
C GLY A 66 5.25 2.58 12.99
N VAL A 67 6.00 1.64 13.56
CA VAL A 67 7.21 1.95 14.34
C VAL A 67 8.40 2.21 13.43
N SER A 68 8.49 1.52 12.29
CA SER A 68 9.59 1.72 11.34
C SER A 68 9.44 2.96 10.46
N ASN A 69 8.28 3.64 10.49
CA ASN A 69 7.99 4.83 9.67
C ASN A 69 8.27 4.60 8.18
N ASN A 70 7.86 3.43 7.68
CA ASN A 70 8.00 3.04 6.29
C ASN A 70 6.84 2.14 5.85
N VAL A 71 6.78 1.86 4.55
CA VAL A 71 5.93 0.79 4.00
C VAL A 71 6.84 -0.32 3.49
N SER A 72 6.56 -1.57 3.83
CA SER A 72 7.16 -2.72 3.16
C SER A 72 6.35 -3.07 1.93
N ILE A 73 7.02 -3.13 0.77
CA ILE A 73 6.44 -3.63 -0.48
C ILE A 73 6.98 -5.04 -0.72
N LEU A 74 6.08 -6.01 -0.78
CA LEU A 74 6.40 -7.41 -1.04
C LEU A 74 5.90 -7.79 -2.44
N ARG A 75 6.83 -8.17 -3.32
CA ARG A 75 6.51 -8.60 -4.67
C ARG A 75 6.04 -10.04 -4.68
N ASN A 76 5.00 -10.33 -5.44
CA ASN A 76 4.45 -11.66 -5.60
C ASN A 76 5.21 -12.47 -6.67
N LEU A 77 5.91 -13.51 -6.24
CA LEU A 77 6.64 -14.42 -7.13
C LEU A 77 5.95 -15.78 -7.30
N SER A 78 4.71 -15.89 -6.80
CA SER A 78 4.01 -17.16 -6.72
C SER A 78 3.78 -17.81 -8.08
N SER A 79 3.69 -19.12 -8.07
CA SER A 79 3.19 -19.95 -9.17
C SER A 79 2.05 -20.81 -8.64
N ILE A 80 1.24 -21.41 -9.54
CA ILE A 80 0.10 -22.23 -9.15
C ILE A 80 0.56 -23.30 -8.15
N GLY A 81 -0.04 -23.30 -6.95
CA GLY A 81 0.31 -24.24 -5.91
C GLY A 81 1.44 -23.82 -4.97
N ASN A 82 2.07 -22.67 -5.22
CA ASN A 82 3.24 -22.18 -4.49
C ASN A 82 3.15 -20.68 -4.20
N LEU A 83 2.68 -20.36 -2.99
CA LEU A 83 2.59 -18.99 -2.49
C LEU A 83 3.97 -18.49 -2.05
N THR A 84 4.54 -17.53 -2.79
CA THR A 84 5.86 -16.96 -2.52
C THR A 84 5.85 -15.44 -2.73
N PHE A 85 6.35 -14.71 -1.74
CA PHE A 85 6.63 -13.28 -1.85
C PHE A 85 8.08 -12.98 -1.47
N THR A 86 8.61 -11.89 -2.01
CA THR A 86 9.92 -11.35 -1.62
C THR A 86 9.81 -9.88 -1.24
N SER A 87 10.66 -9.42 -0.31
CA SER A 87 10.84 -7.98 -0.10
C SER A 87 11.37 -7.34 -1.37
N ALA A 88 10.71 -6.26 -1.82
CA ALA A 88 11.09 -5.52 -3.01
C ALA A 88 11.59 -4.12 -2.68
N LEU A 89 10.84 -3.37 -1.85
CA LEU A 89 11.11 -1.97 -1.53
C LEU A 89 10.63 -1.63 -0.12
N THR A 90 11.27 -0.64 0.51
CA THR A 90 10.87 -0.10 1.81
C THR A 90 10.88 1.44 1.85
N PRO A 91 10.00 2.12 1.10
CA PRO A 91 9.98 3.57 1.07
C PRO A 91 9.68 4.17 2.46
N SER A 92 10.47 5.16 2.86
CA SER A 92 10.25 5.92 4.09
C SER A 92 9.03 6.83 3.98
N THR A 93 8.25 6.92 5.05
CA THR A 93 7.04 7.75 5.14
C THR A 93 7.19 8.82 6.21
N GLY A 94 6.09 9.52 6.51
CA GLY A 94 5.94 10.23 7.78
C GLY A 94 5.84 9.26 8.98
N SER A 95 5.58 9.84 10.16
CA SER A 95 5.49 9.10 11.42
C SER A 95 4.24 8.22 11.50
N GLU A 96 4.39 7.01 12.03
CA GLU A 96 3.29 6.08 12.34
C GLU A 96 2.33 5.87 11.15
N PRO A 97 2.81 5.35 10.00
CA PRO A 97 1.95 5.02 8.87
C PRO A 97 0.93 3.95 9.28
N LEU A 98 -0.35 4.19 8.99
CA LEU A 98 -1.47 3.31 9.39
C LEU A 98 -2.11 2.56 8.23
N SER A 99 -2.25 3.21 7.07
CA SER A 99 -2.98 2.67 5.92
C SER A 99 -2.34 3.13 4.62
N VAL A 100 -2.44 2.29 3.59
CA VAL A 100 -1.97 2.54 2.23
C VAL A 100 -3.15 2.35 1.29
N VAL A 101 -3.38 3.32 0.42
CA VAL A 101 -4.30 3.19 -0.72
C VAL A 101 -3.51 3.29 -2.03
N LEU A 102 -3.99 2.58 -3.05
CA LEU A 102 -3.41 2.61 -4.38
C LEU A 102 -4.41 3.13 -5.40
N GLY A 103 -3.94 3.93 -6.35
CA GLY A 103 -4.72 4.48 -7.44
C GLY A 103 -3.85 5.26 -8.41
N ASP A 104 -4.26 5.36 -9.66
CA ASP A 104 -3.54 6.13 -10.69
C ASP A 104 -3.79 7.64 -10.48
N LEU A 105 -2.85 8.33 -9.83
CA LEU A 105 -3.02 9.74 -9.44
C LEU A 105 -2.49 10.69 -10.52
N ASP A 106 -1.60 10.22 -11.39
CA ASP A 106 -1.03 11.02 -12.49
C ASP A 106 -1.56 10.65 -13.88
N LEU A 107 -2.47 9.66 -13.96
CA LEU A 107 -3.11 9.17 -15.17
C LEU A 107 -2.15 8.49 -16.15
N ASP A 108 -1.05 7.90 -15.65
CA ASP A 108 -0.10 7.14 -16.47
C ASP A 108 -0.45 5.65 -16.63
N GLY A 109 -1.55 5.21 -16.00
CA GLY A 109 -2.04 3.84 -16.03
C GLY A 109 -1.41 2.93 -14.97
N LYS A 110 -0.56 3.44 -14.07
CA LYS A 110 0.05 2.67 -12.98
C LYS A 110 -0.51 3.10 -11.63
N PRO A 111 -0.74 2.17 -10.70
CA PRO A 111 -1.26 2.53 -9.39
C PRO A 111 -0.18 3.19 -8.53
N ASP A 112 -0.32 4.49 -8.26
CA ASP A 112 0.47 5.23 -7.28
C ASP A 112 0.06 4.87 -5.85
N LEU A 113 0.93 5.15 -4.86
CA LEU A 113 0.66 4.89 -3.45
C LEU A 113 0.41 6.20 -2.68
N ALA A 114 -0.63 6.24 -1.87
CA ALA A 114 -0.83 7.24 -0.83
C ALA A 114 -0.91 6.59 0.55
N VAL A 115 -0.21 7.14 1.53
CA VAL A 115 -0.04 6.58 2.87
C VAL A 115 -0.48 7.59 3.91
N SER A 116 -1.43 7.22 4.77
CA SER A 116 -1.83 8.05 5.91
C SER A 116 -0.89 7.84 7.08
N ASN A 117 -0.32 8.93 7.60
CA ASN A 117 0.62 8.93 8.72
C ASN A 117 -0.01 9.59 9.93
N HIS A 118 -0.06 8.89 11.05
CA HIS A 118 -0.61 9.38 12.32
C HIS A 118 0.50 10.08 13.12
N GLY A 119 0.72 11.36 12.84
CA GLY A 119 1.79 12.10 13.51
C GLY A 119 1.44 12.41 14.96
N SER A 120 1.92 11.58 15.89
CA SER A 120 1.72 11.76 17.33
C SER A 120 2.14 13.13 17.86
N ASN A 121 3.16 13.76 17.26
CA ASN A 121 3.69 15.08 17.68
C ASN A 121 3.66 16.15 16.58
N SER A 122 3.66 15.77 15.31
CA SER A 122 3.77 16.68 14.15
C SER A 122 2.44 16.91 13.43
N GLY A 123 1.36 16.30 13.89
CA GLY A 123 0.08 16.25 13.19
C GLY A 123 0.07 15.20 12.07
N ASN A 124 -1.14 14.84 11.64
CA ASN A 124 -1.35 13.84 10.59
C ASN A 124 -0.79 14.34 9.25
N THR A 125 -0.08 13.48 8.53
CA THR A 125 0.46 13.78 7.20
C THR A 125 0.07 12.69 6.21
N ILE A 126 0.27 12.95 4.92
CA ILE A 126 0.14 11.95 3.86
C ILE A 126 1.49 11.86 3.13
N SER A 127 1.99 10.65 2.93
CA SER A 127 3.12 10.39 2.03
C SER A 127 2.57 9.87 0.71
N VAL A 128 3.07 10.39 -0.41
CA VAL A 128 2.67 9.96 -1.75
C VAL A 128 3.89 9.46 -2.51
N PHE A 129 3.75 8.32 -3.19
CA PHE A 129 4.77 7.73 -4.03
C PHE A 129 4.23 7.49 -5.42
N ARG A 130 4.91 8.05 -6.42
CA ARG A 130 4.63 7.78 -7.82
C ARG A 130 5.15 6.39 -8.18
N ASN A 131 4.32 5.62 -8.86
CA ASN A 131 4.68 4.31 -9.36
C ASN A 131 5.39 4.42 -10.71
N THR A 132 6.67 4.01 -10.72
CA THR A 132 7.51 4.01 -11.93
C THR A 132 7.89 2.59 -12.35
N SER A 133 7.20 1.59 -11.79
CA SER A 133 7.46 0.18 -12.03
C SER A 133 7.31 -0.19 -13.50
N VAL A 134 7.93 -1.31 -13.84
CA VAL A 134 7.74 -2.02 -15.11
C VAL A 134 7.40 -3.47 -14.78
N PRO A 135 6.72 -4.22 -15.67
CA PRO A 135 6.30 -5.60 -15.39
C PRO A 135 7.43 -6.43 -14.79
N GLY A 136 7.21 -6.87 -13.56
CA GLY A 136 8.12 -7.70 -12.80
C GLY A 136 9.27 -6.99 -12.10
N THR A 137 9.24 -5.65 -12.00
CA THR A 137 10.18 -4.86 -11.21
C THR A 137 9.48 -3.66 -10.59
N ILE A 138 9.29 -3.72 -9.28
CA ILE A 138 8.71 -2.63 -8.49
C ILE A 138 9.71 -1.46 -8.38
N SER A 139 9.24 -0.25 -8.68
CA SER A 139 9.98 1.01 -8.52
C SER A 139 9.04 2.13 -8.10
N LEU A 140 9.31 2.75 -6.94
CA LEU A 140 8.52 3.86 -6.41
C LEU A 140 9.39 5.09 -6.19
N GLN A 141 8.86 6.27 -6.51
CA GLN A 141 9.54 7.55 -6.28
C GLN A 141 8.70 8.42 -5.35
N THR A 142 9.33 9.01 -4.33
CA THR A 142 8.63 9.98 -3.49
C THR A 142 8.14 11.15 -4.34
N TRP A 143 6.84 11.45 -4.24
CA TRP A 143 6.28 12.59 -4.94
C TRP A 143 6.74 13.87 -4.26
N ARG A 144 7.71 14.56 -4.87
CA ARG A 144 8.20 15.86 -4.38
C ARG A 144 7.38 16.94 -5.08
N GLY A 145 6.35 17.47 -4.42
CA GLY A 145 5.56 18.57 -5.01
C GLY A 145 4.17 18.84 -4.42
N PHE A 146 3.67 18.02 -3.50
CA PHE A 146 2.36 18.23 -2.88
C PHE A 146 2.51 18.61 -1.41
N PHE A 147 2.48 19.90 -1.10
CA PHE A 147 2.28 20.40 0.26
C PHE A 147 0.87 21.01 0.32
N VAL A 148 -0.12 20.27 0.83
CA VAL A 148 -1.38 20.88 1.24
C VAL A 148 -1.26 21.14 2.75
N SER A 149 -1.01 22.39 3.13
CA SER A 149 -1.23 22.83 4.50
C SER A 149 -2.75 22.88 4.70
N LEU A 150 -3.29 21.92 5.46
CA LEU A 150 -4.72 21.84 5.77
C LEU A 150 -5.07 22.97 6.75
N VAL A 151 -5.88 23.93 6.29
CA VAL A 151 -6.54 24.90 7.18
C VAL A 151 -7.96 24.38 7.42
N ASN A 152 -8.15 23.73 8.57
CA ASN A 152 -9.42 23.33 9.22
C ASN A 152 -10.05 21.96 8.88
N ALA A 153 -10.64 21.36 9.93
CA ALA A 153 -10.93 19.94 10.08
C ALA A 153 -12.28 19.44 9.50
N PHE A 154 -12.98 20.23 8.70
CA PHE A 154 -14.31 19.85 8.17
C PHE A 154 -14.38 19.61 6.65
N ASP A 155 -13.29 19.86 5.90
CA ASP A 155 -13.27 19.70 4.44
C ASP A 155 -12.62 18.40 3.93
N THR A 156 -12.28 17.46 4.82
CA THR A 156 -11.45 16.28 4.50
C THR A 156 -12.15 15.19 3.68
N VAL A 157 -13.49 15.17 3.60
CA VAL A 157 -14.23 14.11 2.88
C VAL A 157 -14.76 14.60 1.53
N LEU A 158 -15.08 15.89 1.37
CA LEU A 158 -15.63 16.41 0.11
C LEU A 158 -14.58 16.76 -0.95
N PHE A 159 -13.34 17.04 -0.54
CA PHE A 159 -12.28 17.47 -1.45
C PHE A 159 -11.78 16.32 -2.36
N PHE A 160 -11.60 15.12 -1.81
CA PHE A 160 -11.21 13.95 -2.60
C PHE A 160 -12.35 13.42 -3.48
N ILE A 161 -13.61 13.52 -3.02
CA ILE A 161 -14.77 13.12 -3.82
C ILE A 161 -14.96 14.04 -5.03
N ASN A 162 -14.71 15.35 -4.92
CA ASN A 162 -14.83 16.26 -6.06
C ASN A 162 -13.75 16.08 -7.13
N ILE A 163 -12.49 15.83 -6.73
CA ILE A 163 -11.40 15.60 -7.70
C ILE A 163 -11.61 14.29 -8.46
N ILE A 164 -12.15 13.25 -7.80
CA ILE A 164 -12.43 11.95 -8.43
C ILE A 164 -13.70 12.00 -9.31
N LEU A 165 -14.70 12.84 -9.00
CA LEU A 165 -15.98 12.86 -9.73
C LEU A 165 -16.11 13.92 -10.83
N THR A 166 -15.34 15.02 -10.81
CA THR A 166 -15.64 16.19 -11.67
C THR A 166 -14.73 16.39 -12.87
N ASN A 167 -13.68 15.58 -13.08
CA ASN A 167 -12.75 15.74 -14.21
C ASN A 167 -12.28 17.20 -14.42
N SER A 168 -12.15 17.97 -13.34
CA SER A 168 -11.90 19.41 -13.40
C SER A 168 -10.74 19.76 -12.48
N LEU A 169 -9.55 19.99 -13.05
CA LEU A 169 -8.43 20.60 -12.33
C LEU A 169 -8.82 22.04 -11.97
N PHE A 170 -9.08 22.31 -10.69
CA PHE A 170 -9.02 23.68 -10.17
C PHE A 170 -7.66 23.90 -9.50
N PHE A 171 -6.76 24.59 -10.21
CA PHE A 171 -5.61 25.24 -9.58
C PHE A 171 -6.10 26.48 -8.82
N PHE A 172 -5.95 26.52 -7.50
CA PHE A 172 -5.87 27.80 -6.79
C PHE A 172 -4.39 28.16 -6.59
N ILE A 173 -3.86 28.98 -7.50
CA ILE A 173 -2.67 29.79 -7.21
C ILE A 173 -3.16 30.89 -6.26
N ASN A 174 -2.89 30.76 -4.96
CA ASN A 174 -2.96 31.92 -4.08
C ASN A 174 -1.64 32.69 -4.23
N TYR A 175 -1.72 33.81 -4.96
CA TYR A 175 -0.77 34.91 -4.80
C TYR A 175 -0.89 35.44 -3.37
N ILE A 176 0.22 35.48 -2.64
CA ILE A 176 0.36 36.38 -1.50
C ILE A 176 1.67 37.14 -1.71
N ILE A 177 1.53 38.46 -1.77
CA ILE A 177 2.57 39.49 -1.80
C ILE A 177 3.19 39.60 -0.41
#